data_AF-A0A1X9YAZ8-F1
#
_entry.id   AF-A0A1X9YAZ8-F1
#
_cell.length_a   1.000
_cell.length_b   1.000
_cell.length_c   1.000
_cell.angle_alpha   90.00
_cell.angle_beta   90.00
_cell.angle_gamma   90.00
#
_symmetry.space_group_name_H-M   'P 1'
#
loop_
_entity.id
_entity.type
_entity.pdbx_description
1 polymer ?
#
loop_
_entity_poly.entity_id
_entity_poly.type
_entity_poly.pdbx_seq_one_letter_code
_entity_poly.pdbx_strand_id
1 'polypeptide(L)'
;MMKPLALTLGALLLMAQTAAGFTIGGQPFAQAEILDARAMPELDGTASIMLTLDPKAAARLGTLTQKNLGQTIAVALDGKQIAAPNVAEPITAGVLTITGNYTLAEAETLAKRISGKDPVPEEFDE
;
A
#
# COMPACT_ATOMS: atom_id res chain seq x y z
N MET A 1 -49.56 -31.46 -5.23
CA MET A 1 -48.89 -30.36 -5.96
C MET A 1 -47.66 -29.94 -5.16
N MET A 2 -46.47 -30.34 -5.59
CA MET A 2 -45.21 -30.11 -4.87
C MET A 2 -44.59 -28.80 -5.37
N LYS A 3 -44.28 -27.87 -4.46
CA LYS A 3 -43.51 -26.64 -4.76
C LYS A 3 -42.05 -27.02 -5.04
N PRO A 4 -41.40 -26.47 -6.08
CA PRO A 4 -39.98 -26.69 -6.30
C PRO A 4 -39.15 -25.93 -5.26
N LEU A 5 -38.13 -26.62 -4.76
CA LEU A 5 -37.16 -26.20 -3.76
C LEU A 5 -36.16 -25.23 -4.41
N ALA A 6 -36.07 -23.99 -3.93
CA ALA A 6 -35.11 -23.01 -4.41
C ALA A 6 -33.70 -23.40 -3.94
N LEU A 7 -32.80 -23.65 -4.90
CA LEU A 7 -31.38 -23.88 -4.67
C LEU A 7 -30.74 -22.52 -4.37
N THR A 8 -30.53 -22.19 -3.10
CA THR A 8 -29.72 -21.02 -2.72
C THR A 8 -28.29 -21.30 -3.14
N LEU A 9 -27.88 -20.64 -4.23
CA LEU A 9 -26.51 -20.64 -4.71
C LEU A 9 -25.63 -20.06 -3.60
N GLY A 10 -24.87 -20.93 -2.93
CA GLY A 10 -23.85 -20.52 -2.00
C GLY A 10 -22.88 -19.60 -2.73
N ALA A 11 -22.89 -18.31 -2.39
CA ALA A 11 -21.78 -17.44 -2.68
C ALA A 11 -20.61 -17.91 -1.79
N LEU A 12 -19.92 -18.94 -2.26
CA LEU A 12 -18.58 -19.24 -1.82
C LEU A 12 -17.76 -18.00 -2.17
N LEU A 13 -17.53 -17.15 -1.16
CA LEU A 13 -16.60 -16.04 -1.27
C LEU A 13 -15.25 -16.68 -1.63
N LEU A 14 -14.90 -16.58 -2.91
CA LEU A 14 -13.62 -16.99 -3.42
C LEU A 14 -12.58 -16.27 -2.57
N MET A 15 -11.88 -17.01 -1.71
CA MET A 15 -10.63 -16.58 -1.11
C MET A 15 -9.71 -16.28 -2.30
N ALA A 16 -9.69 -15.03 -2.74
CA ALA A 16 -8.77 -14.58 -3.77
C ALA A 16 -7.36 -14.69 -3.18
N GLN A 17 -6.75 -15.86 -3.38
CA GLN A 17 -5.32 -15.97 -3.44
C GLN A 17 -4.85 -15.04 -4.56
N THR A 18 -4.37 -13.87 -4.19
CA THR A 18 -3.39 -13.15 -4.97
C THR A 18 -2.22 -12.85 -4.05
N ALA A 19 -1.18 -13.70 -4.17
CA ALA A 19 0.14 -13.45 -3.58
C ALA A 19 0.87 -12.25 -4.23
N ALA A 20 0.16 -11.46 -5.04
CA ALA A 20 0.65 -10.23 -5.64
C ALA A 20 -0.20 -9.06 -5.10
N GLY A 21 0.43 -8.14 -4.38
CA GLY A 21 -0.26 -7.03 -3.72
C GLY A 21 0.59 -6.30 -2.70
N PHE A 22 0.30 -5.01 -2.55
CA PHE A 22 0.90 -4.15 -1.54
C PHE A 22 0.12 -4.27 -0.23
N THR A 23 0.83 -4.49 0.87
CA THR A 23 0.24 -4.64 2.21
C THR A 23 0.99 -3.81 3.25
N ILE A 24 0.25 -3.28 4.22
CA ILE A 24 0.77 -2.58 5.39
C ILE A 24 0.15 -3.22 6.63
N GLY A 25 0.99 -3.72 7.55
CA GLY A 25 0.53 -4.45 8.74
C GLY A 25 -0.32 -5.69 8.39
N GLY A 26 -0.07 -6.31 7.23
CA GLY A 26 -0.87 -7.43 6.70
C GLY A 26 -2.21 -7.02 6.07
N GLN A 27 -2.61 -5.74 6.11
CA GLN A 27 -3.80 -5.26 5.44
C GLN A 27 -3.49 -4.91 3.98
N PRO A 28 -4.29 -5.38 2.99
CA PRO A 28 -4.07 -5.06 1.58
C PRO A 28 -4.50 -3.63 1.23
N PHE A 29 -3.75 -3.03 0.30
CA PHE A 29 -4.04 -1.76 -0.35
C PHE A 29 -3.93 -1.98 -1.86
N ALA A 30 -5.03 -1.77 -2.58
CA ALA A 30 -5.07 -2.00 -4.02
C ALA A 30 -4.37 -0.86 -4.78
N GLN A 31 -3.82 -1.17 -5.96
CA GLN A 31 -3.21 -0.16 -6.85
C GLN A 31 -4.17 1.00 -7.17
N ALA A 32 -5.46 0.73 -7.33
CA ALA A 32 -6.48 1.75 -7.56
C ALA A 32 -6.66 2.74 -6.38
N GLU A 33 -6.20 2.37 -5.19
CA GLU A 33 -6.27 3.20 -3.97
C GLU A 33 -5.01 4.04 -3.76
N ILE A 34 -4.01 3.87 -4.64
CA ILE A 34 -2.75 4.60 -4.63
C ILE A 34 -2.85 5.72 -5.66
N LEU A 35 -2.84 6.96 -5.19
CA LEU A 35 -2.88 8.15 -6.04
C LEU A 35 -1.53 8.38 -6.72
N ASP A 36 -0.45 8.25 -5.97
CA ASP A 36 0.92 8.41 -6.47
C ASP A 36 1.90 7.54 -5.68
N ALA A 37 2.96 7.07 -6.34
CA ALA A 37 4.11 6.44 -5.70
C ALA A 37 5.37 6.86 -6.47
N ARG A 38 6.35 7.42 -5.77
CA ARG A 38 7.57 7.93 -6.42
C ARG A 38 8.81 7.73 -5.57
N ALA A 39 9.94 7.49 -6.22
CA ALA A 39 11.22 7.43 -5.56
C ALA A 39 11.71 8.84 -5.21
N MET A 40 12.30 8.98 -4.03
CA MET A 40 12.88 10.22 -3.55
C MET A 40 14.36 9.97 -3.26
N PRO A 41 15.30 10.60 -3.98
CA PRO A 41 16.71 10.50 -3.64
C PRO A 41 16.99 11.17 -2.30
N GLU A 42 17.79 10.51 -1.47
CA GLU A 42 18.20 10.99 -0.14
C GLU A 42 19.64 11.52 -0.17
N LEU A 43 20.01 12.31 0.84
CA LEU A 43 21.33 12.95 0.90
C LEU A 43 22.50 11.96 1.05
N ASP A 44 22.24 10.78 1.59
CA ASP A 44 23.24 9.73 1.81
C ASP A 44 23.48 8.85 0.58
N GLY A 45 22.86 9.19 -0.56
CA GLY A 45 22.94 8.42 -1.80
C GLY A 45 22.00 7.21 -1.85
N THR A 46 21.18 6.99 -0.82
CA THR A 46 20.05 6.06 -0.88
C THR A 46 18.81 6.73 -1.47
N ALA A 47 17.72 5.99 -1.58
CA ALA A 47 16.42 6.51 -1.98
C ALA A 47 15.31 5.95 -1.08
N SER A 48 14.28 6.75 -0.86
CA SER A 48 13.01 6.34 -0.24
C SER A 48 11.89 6.31 -1.28
N ILE A 49 10.72 5.80 -0.90
CA ILE A 49 9.51 5.83 -1.75
C ILE A 49 8.44 6.62 -1.02
N MET A 50 7.99 7.73 -1.60
CA MET A 50 6.84 8.49 -1.13
C MET A 50 5.58 7.89 -1.77
N LEU A 51 4.59 7.54 -0.95
CA LEU A 51 3.32 6.99 -1.37
C LEU A 51 2.18 7.91 -0.93
N THR A 52 1.25 8.19 -1.84
CA THR A 52 0.02 8.94 -1.58
C THR A 52 -1.19 8.04 -1.82
N LEU A 53 -2.03 7.88 -0.82
CA LEU A 53 -3.27 7.11 -0.86
C LEU A 53 -4.49 8.00 -1.11
N ASP A 54 -5.55 7.39 -1.65
CA ASP A 54 -6.85 8.04 -1.69
C ASP A 54 -7.41 8.27 -0.27
N PRO A 55 -8.41 9.15 -0.08
CA PRO A 55 -8.96 9.45 1.24
C PRO A 55 -9.57 8.25 1.98
N LYS A 56 -10.14 7.27 1.26
CA LYS A 56 -10.75 6.09 1.86
C LYS A 56 -9.67 5.15 2.39
N ALA A 57 -8.62 4.91 1.62
CA ALA A 57 -7.47 4.13 2.04
C ALA A 57 -6.66 4.83 3.14
N ALA A 58 -6.53 6.15 3.08
CA ALA A 58 -5.92 6.98 4.13
C ALA A 58 -6.63 6.79 5.49
N ALA A 59 -7.97 6.82 5.52
CA ALA A 59 -8.73 6.59 6.76
C ALA A 59 -8.52 5.18 7.33
N ARG A 60 -8.42 4.16 6.46
CA ARG A 60 -8.09 2.80 6.90
C ARG A 60 -6.66 2.71 7.44
N LEU A 61 -5.69 3.35 6.80
CA LEU A 61 -4.31 3.41 7.28
C LEU A 61 -4.22 4.12 8.64
N GLY A 62 -4.96 5.22 8.82
CA GLY A 62 -5.04 5.93 10.09
C GLY A 62 -5.58 5.05 11.22
N THR A 63 -6.64 4.29 10.94
CA THR A 63 -7.19 3.32 11.93
C THR A 63 -6.20 2.20 12.24
N LEU A 64 -5.50 1.68 11.22
CA LEU A 64 -4.49 0.64 11.39
C LEU A 64 -3.33 1.13 12.25
N THR A 65 -2.76 2.29 11.93
CA THR A 65 -1.61 2.86 12.64
C THR A 65 -1.98 3.28 14.06
N GLN A 66 -3.17 3.83 14.29
CA GLN A 66 -3.65 4.14 15.64
C GLN A 66 -3.71 2.90 16.55
N LYS A 67 -4.08 1.73 16.01
CA LYS A 67 -4.11 0.47 16.77
C LYS A 67 -2.72 -0.12 17.04
N ASN A 68 -1.71 0.31 16.29
CA ASN A 68 -0.34 -0.22 16.33
C ASN A 68 0.68 0.80 16.82
N LEU A 69 0.26 1.82 17.58
CA LEU A 69 1.17 2.81 18.15
C LEU A 69 2.28 2.15 18.97
N GLY A 70 3.52 2.58 18.74
CA GLY A 70 4.72 2.04 19.36
C GLY A 70 5.14 0.66 18.84
N GLN A 71 4.44 0.12 17.84
CA GLN A 71 4.76 -1.19 17.26
C GLN A 71 5.40 -1.05 15.88
N THR A 72 6.20 -2.05 15.52
CA THR A 72 6.73 -2.20 14.17
C THR A 72 5.68 -2.86 13.28
N ILE A 73 5.36 -2.24 12.15
CA ILE A 73 4.44 -2.84 11.17
C ILE A 73 5.19 -3.20 9.89
N ALA A 74 4.96 -4.41 9.37
CA ALA A 74 5.56 -4.82 8.12
C ALA A 74 4.88 -4.13 6.93
N VAL A 75 5.67 -3.59 6.02
CA VAL A 75 5.24 -3.14 4.69
C VAL A 75 5.79 -4.15 3.69
N ALA A 76 4.91 -4.75 2.89
CA ALA A 76 5.28 -5.82 1.97
C ALA A 76 4.67 -5.63 0.58
N LEU A 77 5.40 -6.12 -0.41
CA LEU A 77 4.96 -6.19 -1.81
C LEU A 77 5.13 -7.63 -2.28
N ASP A 78 4.05 -8.22 -2.78
CA ASP A 78 4.01 -9.60 -3.29
C ASP A 78 4.53 -10.62 -2.25
N GLY A 79 4.13 -10.43 -0.99
CA GLY A 79 4.54 -11.27 0.14
C GLY A 79 5.97 -11.05 0.63
N LYS A 80 6.79 -10.23 -0.04
CA LYS A 80 8.14 -9.87 0.43
C LYS A 80 8.07 -8.58 1.25
N GLN A 81 8.55 -8.65 2.49
CA GLN A 81 8.74 -7.45 3.31
C GLN A 81 9.76 -6.53 2.63
N ILE A 82 9.35 -5.28 2.38
CA ILE A 82 10.20 -4.23 1.83
C ILE A 82 10.64 -3.25 2.92
N ALA A 83 9.79 -2.96 3.90
CA ALA A 83 10.14 -2.14 5.06
C ALA A 83 9.44 -2.61 6.34
N ALA A 84 9.93 -2.15 7.48
CA ALA A 84 9.34 -2.41 8.79
C ALA A 84 9.47 -1.18 9.70
N PRO A 85 8.75 -0.07 9.41
CA PRO A 85 8.81 1.13 10.23
C PRO A 85 8.12 0.94 11.59
N ASN A 86 8.59 1.72 12.57
CA ASN A 86 7.90 1.88 13.84
C ASN A 86 6.81 2.94 13.72
N VAL A 87 5.60 2.62 14.17
CA VAL A 87 4.48 3.56 14.16
C VAL A 87 4.58 4.49 15.36
N ALA A 88 5.05 5.71 15.14
CA ALA A 88 5.15 6.74 16.18
C ALA A 88 3.80 7.46 16.42
N GLU A 89 3.02 7.66 15.36
CA GLU A 89 1.75 8.37 15.41
C GLU A 89 0.76 7.83 14.36
N PRO A 90 -0.56 8.12 14.50
CA PRO A 90 -1.55 7.72 13.49
C PRO A 90 -1.33 8.46 12.16
N ILE A 91 -1.22 7.70 11.07
CA ILE A 91 -1.02 8.25 9.72
C ILE A 91 -2.39 8.49 9.08
N THR A 92 -2.92 9.70 9.23
CA THR A 92 -4.26 10.07 8.75
C THR A 92 -4.26 10.85 7.44
N ALA A 93 -3.13 11.47 7.07
CA ALA A 93 -3.00 12.26 5.84
C ALA A 93 -2.96 11.41 4.56
N GLY A 94 -2.85 10.08 4.68
CA GLY A 94 -2.74 9.19 3.51
C GLY A 94 -1.38 9.23 2.80
N VAL A 95 -0.42 9.97 3.35
CA VAL A 95 0.95 10.03 2.84
C VAL A 95 1.86 9.22 3.76
N LEU A 96 2.72 8.40 3.18
CA LEU A 96 3.76 7.68 3.91
C LEU A 96 5.03 7.54 3.09
N THR A 97 6.15 7.52 3.80
CA THR A 97 7.48 7.28 3.24
C THR A 97 7.93 5.87 3.60
N ILE A 98 8.30 5.09 2.58
CA ILE A 98 8.91 3.77 2.73
C ILE A 98 10.42 3.97 2.62
N THR A 99 11.09 3.97 3.77
CA THR A 99 12.54 4.08 3.87
C THR A 99 13.21 2.72 3.73
N GLY A 100 14.39 2.68 3.12
CA GLY A 100 15.24 1.50 3.04
C GLY A 100 16.58 1.83 2.37
N ASN A 101 17.48 0.85 2.33
CA ASN A 101 18.78 1.00 1.65
C ASN A 101 18.63 0.71 0.15
N TYR A 102 17.76 1.45 -0.54
CA TYR A 102 17.55 1.28 -1.97
C TYR A 102 18.45 2.24 -2.75
N THR A 103 18.91 1.80 -3.90
CA THR A 103 19.33 2.72 -4.96
C THR A 103 18.11 3.42 -5.56
N LEU A 104 18.33 4.57 -6.22
CA LEU A 104 17.24 5.29 -6.90
C LEU A 104 16.49 4.40 -7.89
N ALA A 105 17.20 3.64 -8.73
CA ALA A 105 16.58 2.75 -9.73
C ALA A 105 15.76 1.61 -9.08
N GLU A 106 16.19 1.08 -7.95
CA GLU A 106 15.42 0.09 -7.19
C GLU A 106 14.15 0.70 -6.59
N ALA A 107 14.25 1.90 -6.02
CA ALA A 107 13.11 2.62 -5.47
C ALA A 107 12.09 2.97 -6.57
N GLU A 108 12.53 3.40 -7.75
CA GLU A 108 11.66 3.67 -8.92
C GLU A 108 10.92 2.41 -9.37
N THR A 109 11.63 1.28 -9.45
CA THR A 109 11.06 -0.01 -9.80
C THR A 109 10.02 -0.45 -8.78
N LEU A 110 10.30 -0.28 -7.48
CA LEU A 110 9.37 -0.60 -6.41
C LEU A 110 8.14 0.31 -6.44
N ALA A 111 8.32 1.63 -6.62
CA ALA A 111 7.24 2.60 -6.71
C ALA A 111 6.25 2.23 -7.82
N LYS A 112 6.77 1.92 -9.02
CA LYS A 112 5.95 1.49 -10.16
C LYS A 112 5.19 0.20 -9.89
N ARG A 113 5.79 -0.77 -9.19
CA ARG A 113 5.10 -2.02 -8.81
C ARG A 113 4.03 -1.79 -7.74
N ILE A 114 4.27 -0.88 -6.80
CA ILE A 114 3.34 -0.52 -5.73
C ILE A 114 2.10 0.17 -6.32
N SER A 115 2.26 1.17 -7.19
CA SER A 115 1.13 1.94 -7.75
C SER A 115 0.52 1.33 -9.00
N GLY A 116 1.26 0.49 -9.73
CA GLY A 116 0.86 -0.04 -11.05
C GLY A 116 0.92 0.99 -12.18
N LYS A 117 1.49 2.17 -11.95
CA LYS A 117 1.56 3.29 -12.89
C LYS A 117 2.87 4.06 -12.73
N ASP A 118 3.21 4.86 -13.74
CA ASP A 118 4.32 5.81 -13.61
C ASP A 118 3.94 6.93 -12.62
N PRO A 119 4.92 7.53 -11.91
CA PRO A 119 4.68 8.63 -10.99
C PRO A 119 3.96 9.79 -11.68
N VAL A 120 3.16 10.52 -10.91
CA VAL A 120 2.55 11.76 -11.40
C VAL A 120 3.68 12.73 -11.81
N PRO A 121 3.64 13.30 -13.04
CA PRO A 121 4.61 14.30 -13.46
C PRO A 121 4.66 15.46 -12.48
N GLU A 122 5.85 16.02 -12.29
CA GLU A 122 5.96 17.32 -11.64
C GLU A 122 5.43 18.37 -12.63
N GLU A 123 4.23 18.87 -12.38
CA GLU A 123 3.74 20.06 -13.07
C GLU A 123 4.59 21.23 -12.58
N PHE A 124 5.54 21.65 -13.43
CA PHE A 124 6.17 22.96 -13.30
C PHE A 124 5.17 23.98 -13.87
N ASP A 125 4.28 24.49 -13.04
CA ASP A 125 3.52 25.68 -13.37
C ASP A 125 4.51 26.87 -13.42
N GLU A 126 4.96 27.22 -14.62
CA GLU A 126 5.75 28.44 -14.90
C GLU A 126 4.90 29.71 -14.83
#